data_AF-A0A661CU81-F1
#
_entry.id   AF-A0A661CU81-F1
#
_cell.length_a   1.000
_cell.length_b   1.000
_cell.length_c   1.000
_cell.angle_alpha   90.00
_cell.angle_beta   90.00
_cell.angle_gamma   90.00
#
_symmetry.space_group_name_H-M   'P 1'
#
loop_
_entity.id
_entity.type
_entity.pdbx_description
1 polymer ?
#
loop_
_entity_poly.entity_id
_entity_poly.type
_entity_poly.pdbx_seq_one_letter_code
_entity_poly.pdbx_strand_id
1 'polypeptide(L)'
;MPVSKPALYILVEGSDNSPELAFFKRAIRKILTDKGLSIIPNIIEVGSSSAFTPYAGLGYRYSSIHQLLPVLAIADSDYRTHLNKQSEANHKLISTKKPKIRYWKRHEWENYLLEETDYLATWINQIPVRKETSNTTRAKCYRKFEKPASPIRLDNCLEQYFRQSVKAEYWECLKFNLAIQIKKYPSIEKPVDFDHKTLNQVKEWFFLEAFKSERVVKLKPKPPHLFDDIMTEIPWETWLNKPHLIQFEQAKQRFRGKEAFNQLCQCIQTEFGVHNFGKELLIQEMLGNLATNTSSTIFMDLQNLLLSELANVG
;
A
#
# COMPACT_ATOMS: atom_id res chain seq x y z
N MET A 1 -32.57 9.71 27.37
CA MET A 1 -31.84 8.45 27.15
C MET A 1 -30.55 8.78 26.39
N PRO A 2 -29.36 8.36 26.84
CA PRO A 2 -28.17 8.54 26.03
C PRO A 2 -28.29 7.66 24.79
N VAL A 3 -28.36 8.27 23.61
CA VAL A 3 -28.29 7.55 22.34
C VAL A 3 -26.91 6.92 22.28
N SER A 4 -26.82 5.59 22.43
CA SER A 4 -25.54 4.90 22.28
C SER A 4 -25.07 5.11 20.84
N LYS A 5 -23.87 5.68 20.68
CA LYS A 5 -23.32 5.92 19.36
C LYS A 5 -23.07 4.56 18.68
N PRO A 6 -23.52 4.34 17.44
CA PRO A 6 -23.28 3.10 16.73
C PRO A 6 -21.79 2.86 16.53
N ALA A 7 -21.36 1.61 16.72
CA ALA A 7 -19.99 1.17 16.51
C ALA A 7 -19.78 0.78 15.03
N LEU A 8 -18.86 1.44 14.32
CA LEU A 8 -18.51 1.12 12.94
C LEU A 8 -17.25 0.27 12.90
N TYR A 9 -17.38 -0.99 12.48
CA TYR A 9 -16.25 -1.89 12.30
C TYR A 9 -15.58 -1.67 10.94
N ILE A 10 -14.27 -1.46 10.98
CA ILE A 10 -13.42 -1.29 9.80
C ILE A 10 -12.25 -2.26 9.94
N LEU A 11 -12.06 -3.13 8.95
CA LEU A 11 -10.97 -4.09 8.92
C LEU A 11 -9.79 -3.49 8.15
N VAL A 12 -8.56 -3.74 8.58
CA VAL A 12 -7.33 -3.32 7.91
C VAL A 12 -6.33 -4.47 7.88
N GLU A 13 -5.47 -4.51 6.85
CA GLU A 13 -4.31 -5.42 6.82
C GLU A 13 -3.23 -4.94 7.82
N GLY A 14 -2.29 -5.83 8.16
CA GLY A 14 -1.11 -5.43 8.93
C GLY A 14 -0.68 -6.41 10.03
N SER A 15 -0.26 -5.84 11.15
CA SER A 15 0.11 -6.57 12.36
C SER A 15 -0.25 -5.80 13.62
N ASP A 16 -0.52 -6.54 14.69
CA ASP A 16 -0.72 -5.97 16.01
C ASP A 16 0.49 -5.09 16.40
N ASN A 17 0.18 -3.84 16.76
CA ASN A 17 1.14 -2.79 17.12
C ASN A 17 1.92 -2.16 15.94
N SER A 18 1.48 -2.34 14.69
CA SER A 18 2.05 -1.61 13.56
C SER A 18 1.83 -0.09 13.68
N PRO A 19 2.78 0.75 13.21
CA PRO A 19 2.60 2.20 13.17
C PRO A 19 1.44 2.61 12.23
N GLU A 20 1.12 1.79 11.23
CA GLU A 20 -0.02 1.96 10.33
C GLU A 20 -1.36 1.85 11.07
N LEU A 21 -1.53 0.86 11.95
CA LEU A 21 -2.76 0.72 12.75
C LEU A 21 -2.98 1.95 13.65
N ALA A 22 -1.89 2.49 14.22
CA ALA A 22 -1.93 3.72 15.01
C ALA A 22 -2.29 4.94 14.16
N PHE A 23 -1.83 4.99 12.90
CA PHE A 23 -2.26 5.99 11.92
C PHE A 23 -3.77 5.89 11.66
N PHE A 24 -4.27 4.72 11.26
CA PHE A 24 -5.70 4.50 11.00
C PHE A 24 -6.56 4.94 12.19
N LYS A 25 -6.23 4.49 13.42
CA LYS A 25 -6.99 4.85 14.63
C LYS A 25 -7.08 6.36 14.85
N ARG A 26 -6.02 7.10 14.58
CA ARG A 26 -6.00 8.57 14.72
C ARG A 26 -6.74 9.25 13.56
N ALA A 27 -6.39 8.91 12.33
CA ALA A 27 -6.93 9.56 11.13
C ALA A 27 -8.43 9.32 10.98
N ILE A 28 -8.92 8.08 11.12
CA ILE A 28 -10.35 7.77 10.99
C ILE A 28 -11.17 8.46 12.08
N ARG A 29 -10.71 8.43 13.32
CA ARG A 29 -11.40 9.14 14.41
C ARG A 29 -11.50 10.63 14.13
N LYS A 30 -10.42 11.23 13.61
CA LYS A 30 -10.39 12.64 13.21
C LYS A 30 -11.37 12.92 12.06
N ILE A 31 -11.35 12.12 10.99
CA ILE A 31 -12.27 12.23 9.86
C ILE A 31 -13.74 12.21 10.31
N LEU A 32 -14.12 11.25 11.16
CA LEU A 32 -15.50 11.16 11.65
C LEU A 32 -15.88 12.35 12.53
N THR A 33 -14.95 12.82 13.37
CA THR A 33 -15.16 13.99 14.25
C THR A 33 -15.33 15.27 13.45
N ASP A 34 -14.42 15.53 12.50
CA ASP A 34 -14.42 16.73 11.65
C ASP A 34 -15.66 16.79 10.74
N LYS A 35 -16.27 15.63 10.43
CA LYS A 35 -17.55 15.55 9.69
C LYS A 35 -18.80 15.51 10.57
N GLY A 36 -18.66 15.62 11.89
CA GLY A 36 -19.78 15.61 12.82
C GLY A 36 -20.54 14.29 12.88
N LEU A 37 -19.93 13.18 12.42
CA LEU A 37 -20.59 11.88 12.41
C LEU A 37 -20.59 11.27 13.82
N SER A 38 -21.77 10.96 14.33
CA SER A 38 -21.94 10.39 15.67
C SER A 38 -21.72 8.86 15.69
N ILE A 39 -20.55 8.43 15.20
CA ILE A 39 -20.16 7.02 15.04
C ILE A 39 -18.87 6.74 15.83
N ILE A 40 -18.76 5.58 16.46
CA ILE A 40 -17.52 5.13 17.13
C ILE A 40 -16.78 4.17 16.19
N PRO A 41 -15.60 4.53 15.65
CA PRO A 41 -14.84 3.64 14.79
C PRO A 41 -14.14 2.55 15.62
N ASN A 42 -14.37 1.29 15.26
CA ASN A 42 -13.68 0.10 15.74
C ASN A 42 -12.82 -0.47 14.62
N ILE A 43 -11.53 -0.11 14.64
CA ILE A 43 -10.57 -0.53 13.61
C ILE A 43 -9.90 -1.83 14.07
N ILE A 44 -10.04 -2.88 13.28
CA ILE A 44 -9.55 -4.23 13.56
C ILE A 44 -8.51 -4.60 12.52
N GLU A 45 -7.35 -5.01 12.99
CA GLU A 45 -6.26 -5.57 12.20
C GLU A 45 -6.51 -7.08 12.01
N VAL A 46 -6.29 -7.62 10.81
CA VAL A 46 -6.66 -9.01 10.47
C VAL A 46 -5.56 -9.83 9.76
N GLY A 47 -4.34 -9.33 9.73
CA GLY A 47 -3.14 -9.88 9.11
C GLY A 47 -3.12 -9.70 7.60
N SER A 48 -4.08 -10.32 6.92
CA SER A 48 -4.18 -10.38 5.46
C SER A 48 -5.63 -10.21 5.00
N SER A 49 -5.83 -9.64 3.81
CA SER A 49 -7.15 -9.54 3.15
C SER A 49 -7.90 -10.87 3.01
N SER A 50 -7.18 -11.99 2.97
CA SER A 50 -7.78 -13.33 3.01
C SER A 50 -8.65 -13.58 4.26
N ALA A 51 -8.33 -12.92 5.36
CA ALA A 51 -9.05 -13.00 6.63
C ALA A 51 -10.21 -11.99 6.75
N PHE A 52 -10.40 -11.04 5.82
CA PHE A 52 -11.47 -10.06 5.99
C PHE A 52 -12.87 -10.68 6.12
N THR A 53 -13.17 -11.71 5.32
CA THR A 53 -14.50 -12.36 5.36
C THR A 53 -14.83 -12.97 6.72
N PRO A 54 -13.98 -13.84 7.32
CA PRO A 54 -14.28 -14.38 8.65
C PRO A 54 -14.40 -13.30 9.73
N TYR A 55 -13.59 -12.23 9.69
CA TYR A 55 -13.67 -11.14 10.68
C TYR A 55 -14.88 -10.22 10.48
N ALA A 56 -15.36 -10.03 9.25
CA ALA A 56 -16.55 -9.22 8.98
C ALA A 56 -17.79 -9.76 9.71
N GLY A 57 -17.88 -11.08 9.90
CA GLY A 57 -18.96 -11.72 10.66
C GLY A 57 -19.11 -11.17 12.09
N LEU A 58 -18.02 -10.71 12.72
CA LEU A 58 -18.06 -10.06 14.03
C LEU A 58 -18.76 -8.70 13.95
N GLY A 59 -18.38 -7.86 12.99
CA GLY A 59 -19.00 -6.54 12.79
C GLY A 59 -20.52 -6.65 12.57
N TYR A 60 -20.95 -7.56 11.69
CA TYR A 60 -22.37 -7.83 11.45
C TYR A 60 -23.13 -8.39 12.68
N ARG A 61 -22.43 -9.06 13.61
CA ARG A 61 -23.03 -9.59 14.84
C ARG A 61 -23.18 -8.54 15.92
N TYR A 62 -22.20 -7.65 16.06
CA TYR A 62 -22.08 -6.75 17.21
C TYR A 62 -22.45 -5.30 16.95
N SER A 63 -22.80 -4.93 15.71
CA SER A 63 -23.27 -3.57 15.42
C SER A 63 -24.43 -3.50 14.44
N SER A 64 -25.44 -2.72 14.82
CA SER A 64 -26.63 -2.45 14.04
C SER A 64 -26.36 -1.58 12.81
N ILE A 65 -25.32 -0.74 12.82
CA ILE A 65 -24.95 0.08 11.65
C ILE A 65 -24.67 -0.82 10.43
N HIS A 66 -24.21 -2.05 10.68
CA HIS A 66 -23.86 -2.98 9.62
C HIS A 66 -25.06 -3.69 8.97
N GLN A 67 -26.27 -3.37 9.40
CA GLN A 67 -27.50 -3.75 8.69
C GLN A 67 -27.80 -2.78 7.53
N LEU A 68 -27.23 -1.57 7.57
CA LEU A 68 -27.41 -0.53 6.56
C LEU A 68 -26.16 -0.37 5.67
N LEU A 69 -24.98 -0.56 6.26
CA LEU A 69 -23.68 -0.45 5.60
C LEU A 69 -22.92 -1.77 5.71
N PRO A 70 -22.31 -2.31 4.65
CA PRO A 70 -21.43 -3.45 4.82
C PRO A 70 -20.26 -3.13 5.77
N VAL A 71 -19.73 -4.13 6.47
CA VAL A 71 -18.45 -3.98 7.19
C VAL A 71 -17.39 -3.52 6.20
N LEU A 72 -16.67 -2.44 6.50
CA LEU A 72 -15.65 -1.92 5.60
C LEU A 72 -14.34 -2.66 5.83
N ALA A 73 -13.57 -2.85 4.77
CA ALA A 73 -12.20 -3.33 4.83
C ALA A 73 -11.31 -2.43 3.96
N ILE A 74 -10.13 -2.05 4.45
CA ILE A 74 -9.13 -1.29 3.70
C ILE A 74 -7.91 -2.19 3.47
N ALA A 75 -7.48 -2.29 2.23
CA ALA A 75 -6.33 -3.11 1.82
C ALA A 75 -5.45 -2.38 0.81
N ASP A 76 -4.23 -2.89 0.65
CA ASP A 76 -3.35 -2.48 -0.42
C ASP A 76 -3.97 -2.82 -1.79
N SER A 77 -3.79 -1.93 -2.76
CA SER A 77 -4.24 -2.18 -4.12
C SER A 77 -3.51 -3.36 -4.73
N ASP A 78 -2.25 -3.57 -4.32
CA ASP A 78 -1.30 -4.44 -4.99
C ASP A 78 -1.31 -4.16 -6.51
N TYR A 79 -1.03 -5.18 -7.30
CA TYR A 79 -1.16 -5.15 -8.76
C TYR A 79 -2.56 -5.52 -9.24
N ARG A 80 -3.60 -5.46 -8.39
CA ARG A 80 -4.96 -5.80 -8.82
C ARG A 80 -5.38 -4.89 -9.97
N THR A 81 -6.00 -5.49 -10.98
CA THR A 81 -6.60 -4.71 -12.08
C THR A 81 -7.87 -4.00 -11.61
N HIS A 82 -8.32 -3.00 -12.37
CA HIS A 82 -9.56 -2.28 -12.12
C HIS A 82 -10.79 -3.22 -11.98
N LEU A 83 -10.85 -4.29 -12.78
CA LEU A 83 -11.91 -5.31 -12.70
C LEU A 83 -11.89 -6.04 -11.36
N ASN A 84 -10.70 -6.37 -10.85
CA ASN A 84 -10.55 -7.03 -9.55
C ASN A 84 -10.88 -6.13 -8.35
N LYS A 85 -10.96 -4.80 -8.56
CA LYS A 85 -11.31 -3.82 -7.52
C LYS A 85 -12.80 -3.53 -7.45
N GLN A 86 -13.60 -4.05 -8.38
CA GLN A 86 -15.05 -3.86 -8.35
C GLN A 86 -15.68 -4.61 -7.17
N SER A 87 -16.52 -3.88 -6.43
CA SER A 87 -17.25 -4.43 -5.30
C SER A 87 -18.65 -4.86 -5.71
N GLU A 88 -19.16 -5.93 -5.10
CA GLU A 88 -20.58 -6.24 -5.15
C GLU A 88 -21.41 -5.13 -4.49
N ALA A 89 -22.72 -5.10 -4.81
CA ALA A 89 -23.66 -4.15 -4.21
C ALA A 89 -23.82 -4.37 -2.69
N ASN A 90 -24.02 -3.27 -1.95
CA ASN A 90 -24.06 -3.28 -0.48
C ASN A 90 -25.07 -4.30 0.08
N HIS A 91 -26.30 -4.36 -0.45
CA HIS A 91 -27.34 -5.27 0.04
C HIS A 91 -26.90 -6.75 -0.04
N LYS A 92 -26.13 -7.13 -1.08
CA LYS A 92 -25.62 -8.48 -1.27
C LYS A 92 -24.47 -8.78 -0.31
N LEU A 93 -23.59 -7.81 -0.07
CA LEU A 93 -22.51 -7.94 0.91
C LEU A 93 -23.06 -8.10 2.33
N ILE A 94 -24.07 -7.32 2.71
CA ILE A 94 -24.73 -7.39 4.01
C ILE A 94 -25.42 -8.75 4.19
N SER A 95 -26.24 -9.18 3.22
CA SER A 95 -26.97 -10.45 3.32
C SER A 95 -26.05 -11.67 3.39
N THR A 96 -24.90 -11.61 2.72
CA THR A 96 -23.89 -12.67 2.74
C THR A 96 -22.83 -12.50 3.82
N LYS A 97 -22.95 -11.47 4.68
CA LYS A 97 -22.00 -11.11 5.74
C LYS A 97 -20.56 -10.94 5.25
N LYS A 98 -20.39 -10.46 4.02
CA LYS A 98 -19.08 -10.16 3.43
C LYS A 98 -18.70 -8.70 3.66
N PRO A 99 -17.41 -8.39 3.83
CA PRO A 99 -16.96 -7.01 3.91
C PRO A 99 -16.98 -6.36 2.53
N LYS A 100 -17.10 -5.04 2.52
CA LYS A 100 -16.81 -4.21 1.35
C LYS A 100 -15.35 -3.81 1.38
N ILE A 101 -14.57 -4.39 0.48
CA ILE A 101 -13.14 -4.09 0.38
C ILE A 101 -12.96 -2.79 -0.41
N ARG A 102 -12.15 -1.90 0.15
CA ARG A 102 -11.71 -0.64 -0.41
C ARG A 102 -10.19 -0.71 -0.50
N TYR A 103 -9.68 -0.35 -1.66
CA TYR A 103 -8.25 -0.42 -1.92
C TYR A 103 -7.67 0.98 -1.84
N TRP A 104 -6.44 1.09 -1.34
CA TRP A 104 -5.68 2.32 -1.49
C TRP A 104 -5.60 2.73 -2.97
N LYS A 105 -5.52 4.05 -3.21
CA LYS A 105 -5.32 4.56 -4.57
C LYS A 105 -3.93 4.21 -5.10
N ARG A 106 -2.96 4.12 -4.19
CA ARG A 106 -1.59 3.65 -4.41
C ARG A 106 -1.52 2.12 -4.36
N HIS A 107 -0.43 1.58 -4.89
CA HIS A 107 -0.12 0.16 -4.86
C HIS A 107 -0.10 -0.38 -3.43
N GLU A 108 0.70 0.24 -2.56
CA GLU A 108 0.82 -0.01 -1.13
C GLU A 108 0.70 1.33 -0.36
N TRP A 109 0.35 1.29 0.93
CA TRP A 109 0.29 2.51 1.73
C TRP A 109 1.69 3.17 1.91
N GLU A 110 2.79 2.41 1.88
CA GLU A 110 4.14 2.98 1.98
C GLU A 110 4.45 3.95 0.83
N ASN A 111 3.77 3.82 -0.32
CA ASN A 111 3.92 4.74 -1.43
C ASN A 111 3.58 6.19 -1.06
N TYR A 112 2.72 6.43 -0.06
CA TYR A 112 2.46 7.79 0.42
C TYR A 112 3.68 8.38 1.13
N LEU A 113 4.49 7.57 1.82
CA LEU A 113 5.72 8.04 2.46
C LEU A 113 6.76 8.53 1.45
N LEU A 114 6.71 8.00 0.22
CA LEU A 114 7.62 8.39 -0.86
C LEU A 114 7.31 9.79 -1.42
N GLU A 115 6.16 10.37 -1.08
CA GLU A 115 5.79 11.74 -1.46
C GLU A 115 6.31 12.78 -0.45
N GLU A 116 6.75 12.33 0.72
CA GLU A 116 7.12 13.18 1.85
C GLU A 116 8.63 13.48 1.87
N THR A 117 9.26 13.64 0.69
CA THR A 117 10.71 13.89 0.59
C THR A 117 11.14 15.22 1.20
N ASP A 118 10.25 16.23 1.19
CA ASP A 118 10.44 17.48 1.93
C ASP A 118 10.54 17.28 3.45
N TYR A 119 9.59 16.53 4.00
CA TYR A 119 9.58 16.19 5.42
C TYR A 119 10.81 15.36 5.80
N LEU A 120 11.14 14.35 5.00
CA LEU A 120 12.32 13.51 5.20
C LEU A 120 13.61 14.31 5.16
N ALA A 121 13.79 15.20 4.19
CA ALA A 121 14.97 16.05 4.11
C ALA A 121 15.11 16.94 5.36
N THR A 122 14.00 17.54 5.81
CA THR A 122 13.96 18.34 7.05
C THR A 122 14.34 17.51 8.26
N TRP A 123 13.77 16.31 8.39
CA TRP A 123 14.05 15.39 9.48
C TRP A 123 15.52 14.95 9.51
N ILE A 124 16.09 14.57 8.37
CA ILE A 124 17.50 14.19 8.25
C ILE A 124 18.41 15.34 8.68
N ASN A 125 18.07 16.58 8.30
CA ASN A 125 18.86 17.76 8.63
C ASN A 125 18.84 18.11 10.12
N GLN A 126 17.84 17.64 10.88
CA GLN A 126 17.78 17.77 12.33
C GLN A 126 18.65 16.73 13.07
N ILE A 127 19.09 15.67 12.39
CA ILE A 127 19.97 14.66 12.99
C ILE A 127 21.32 15.30 13.31
N PRO A 128 21.83 15.17 14.55
CA PRO A 128 23.10 15.76 14.94
C PRO A 128 24.26 15.14 14.16
N VAL A 129 25.23 15.99 13.77
CA VAL A 129 26.48 15.54 13.17
C VAL A 129 27.48 15.24 14.29
N ARG A 130 28.02 14.02 14.31
CA ARG A 130 29.01 13.65 15.31
C ARG A 130 30.38 14.18 14.90
N LYS A 131 30.91 15.12 15.68
CA LYS A 131 32.31 15.56 15.58
C LYS A 131 33.22 14.47 16.16
N GLU A 132 34.33 14.17 15.50
CA GLU A 132 35.23 13.04 15.79
C GLU A 132 35.79 12.99 17.23
N THR A 133 35.65 14.05 18.01
CA THR A 133 36.28 14.21 19.34
C THR A 133 35.42 13.79 20.54
N SER A 134 34.15 13.37 20.39
CA SER A 134 33.33 12.98 21.55
C SER A 134 33.37 11.47 21.85
N ASN A 135 34.13 11.10 22.89
CA ASN A 135 34.24 9.74 23.45
C ASN A 135 33.04 9.32 24.33
N THR A 136 31.92 10.02 24.28
CA THR A 136 30.75 9.71 25.10
C THR A 136 29.77 8.77 24.36
N THR A 137 29.60 7.58 24.94
CA THR A 137 28.39 6.71 24.95
C THR A 137 27.46 6.74 23.73
N ARG A 138 27.39 5.60 23.00
CA ARG A 138 26.35 5.19 22.02
C ARG A 138 25.29 6.26 21.69
N ALA A 139 25.55 7.13 20.71
CA ALA A 139 24.57 8.12 20.27
C ALA A 139 23.30 7.48 19.67
N LYS A 140 22.13 8.08 19.97
CA LYS A 140 20.76 7.60 19.68
C LYS A 140 20.38 7.60 18.19
N CYS A 141 21.06 8.40 17.37
CA CYS A 141 21.10 8.42 15.89
C CYS A 141 22.04 9.59 15.53
N TYR A 142 22.91 9.47 14.52
CA TYR A 142 23.82 10.58 14.16
C TYR A 142 24.25 10.54 12.69
N ARG A 143 24.67 11.69 12.16
CA ARG A 143 25.28 11.83 10.83
C ARG A 143 26.81 11.88 10.93
N LYS A 144 27.48 11.24 9.97
CA LYS A 144 28.93 11.38 9.75
C LYS A 144 29.30 12.61 8.93
N PHE A 145 28.41 13.05 8.05
CA PHE A 145 28.68 14.13 7.10
C PHE A 145 27.82 15.35 7.43
N GLU A 146 28.38 16.55 7.26
CA GLU A 146 27.62 17.81 7.32
C GLU A 146 26.82 18.10 6.03
N LYS A 147 26.81 17.15 5.08
CA LYS A 147 26.08 17.24 3.82
C LYS A 147 24.57 17.40 4.10
N PRO A 148 23.94 18.51 3.67
CA PRO A 148 22.52 18.69 3.86
C PRO A 148 21.73 17.73 2.96
N ALA A 149 20.64 17.20 3.51
CA ALA A 149 19.61 16.53 2.75
C ALA A 149 18.73 17.56 2.05
N SER A 150 18.31 17.23 0.84
CA SER A 150 17.34 18.00 0.07
C SER A 150 16.33 17.05 -0.58
N PRO A 151 15.11 17.52 -0.86
CA PRO A 151 14.06 16.70 -1.48
C PRO A 151 14.53 16.11 -2.82
N ILE A 152 15.13 16.96 -3.66
CA ILE A 152 15.70 16.60 -4.96
C ILE A 152 16.70 15.44 -4.86
N ARG A 153 17.51 15.38 -3.80
CA ARG A 153 18.47 14.27 -3.62
C ARG A 153 17.77 12.95 -3.29
N LEU A 154 16.74 13.00 -2.46
CA LEU A 154 15.94 11.83 -2.12
C LEU A 154 15.13 11.35 -3.34
N ASP A 155 14.56 12.28 -4.10
CA ASP A 155 13.84 11.99 -5.35
C ASP A 155 14.79 11.34 -6.38
N ASN A 156 16.01 11.85 -6.55
CA ASN A 156 16.99 11.26 -7.45
C ASN A 156 17.34 9.80 -7.05
N CYS A 157 17.47 9.52 -5.74
CA CYS A 157 17.68 8.15 -5.26
C CYS A 157 16.51 7.23 -5.62
N LEU A 158 15.27 7.69 -5.43
CA LEU A 158 14.07 6.94 -5.80
C LEU A 158 13.96 6.75 -7.31
N GLU A 159 14.23 7.78 -8.11
CA GLU A 159 14.17 7.72 -9.56
C GLU A 159 15.19 6.71 -10.10
N GLN A 160 16.40 6.70 -9.57
CA GLN A 160 17.41 5.71 -9.90
C GLN A 160 16.94 4.29 -9.56
N TYR A 161 16.36 4.09 -8.37
CA TYR A 161 15.79 2.81 -7.98
C TYR A 161 14.69 2.34 -8.94
N PHE A 162 13.73 3.21 -9.25
CA PHE A 162 12.61 2.84 -10.13
C PHE A 162 13.05 2.48 -11.55
N ARG A 163 14.04 3.18 -12.09
CA ARG A 163 14.65 2.84 -13.39
C ARG A 163 15.26 1.43 -13.38
N GLN A 164 15.84 1.03 -12.25
CA GLN A 164 16.46 -0.29 -12.09
C GLN A 164 15.44 -1.39 -11.76
N SER A 165 14.31 -1.04 -11.16
CA SER A 165 13.32 -2.02 -10.67
C SER A 165 12.28 -2.44 -11.71
N VAL A 166 12.17 -1.77 -12.87
CA VAL A 166 11.10 -1.99 -13.87
C VAL A 166 10.83 -3.46 -14.18
N LYS A 167 11.88 -4.26 -14.47
CA LYS A 167 11.71 -5.69 -14.79
C LYS A 167 11.22 -6.51 -13.59
N ALA A 168 11.72 -6.20 -12.39
CA ALA A 168 11.30 -6.88 -11.17
C ALA A 168 9.83 -6.57 -10.84
N GLU A 169 9.42 -5.32 -11.01
CA GLU A 169 8.05 -4.87 -10.79
C GLU A 169 7.08 -5.45 -11.84
N TYR A 170 7.51 -5.51 -13.10
CA TYR A 170 6.75 -6.17 -14.16
C TYR A 170 6.52 -7.66 -13.85
N TRP A 171 7.57 -8.35 -13.40
CA TRP A 171 7.47 -9.75 -12.98
C TRP A 171 6.48 -9.95 -11.82
N GLU A 172 6.63 -9.18 -10.74
CA GLU A 172 5.74 -9.31 -9.59
C GLU A 172 4.29 -8.95 -9.95
N CYS A 173 4.08 -8.00 -10.86
CA CYS A 173 2.76 -7.67 -11.40
C CYS A 173 2.09 -8.86 -12.12
N LEU A 174 2.83 -9.52 -13.01
CA LEU A 174 2.34 -10.71 -13.72
C LEU A 174 2.09 -11.87 -12.76
N LYS A 175 3.07 -12.15 -11.89
CA LYS A 175 2.99 -13.21 -10.88
C LYS A 175 1.78 -13.03 -9.97
N PHE A 176 1.57 -11.82 -9.43
CA PHE A 176 0.45 -11.53 -8.55
C PHE A 176 -0.90 -11.79 -9.24
N ASN A 177 -1.11 -11.21 -10.42
CA ASN A 177 -2.37 -11.35 -11.14
C ASN A 177 -2.62 -12.79 -11.58
N LEU A 178 -1.60 -13.49 -12.06
CA LEU A 178 -1.71 -14.89 -12.43
C LEU A 178 -2.03 -15.77 -11.22
N ALA A 179 -1.37 -15.53 -10.09
CA ALA A 179 -1.53 -16.32 -8.88
C ALA A 179 -2.91 -16.20 -8.25
N ILE A 180 -3.56 -15.03 -8.36
CA ILE A 180 -4.98 -14.87 -7.99
C ILE A 180 -5.87 -15.78 -8.84
N GLN A 181 -5.61 -15.85 -10.15
CA GLN A 181 -6.44 -16.68 -11.04
C GLN A 181 -6.30 -18.15 -10.71
N ILE A 182 -5.07 -18.62 -10.51
CA ILE A 182 -4.78 -20.06 -10.34
C ILE A 182 -4.74 -20.52 -8.88
N LYS A 183 -4.98 -19.61 -7.92
CA LYS A 183 -4.90 -19.83 -6.46
C LYS A 183 -3.57 -20.45 -5.98
N LYS A 184 -2.45 -19.99 -6.54
CA LYS A 184 -1.10 -20.46 -6.16
C LYS A 184 -0.20 -19.36 -5.62
N TYR A 185 -0.72 -18.23 -5.15
CA TYR A 185 0.14 -17.17 -4.60
C TYR A 185 0.83 -17.64 -3.31
N PRO A 186 2.15 -17.40 -3.12
CA PRO A 186 3.11 -16.69 -3.99
C PRO A 186 3.93 -17.60 -4.94
N SER A 187 3.58 -18.87 -5.09
CA SER A 187 4.38 -19.97 -5.65
C SER A 187 4.44 -20.07 -7.18
N ILE A 188 4.35 -18.97 -7.93
CA ILE A 188 4.59 -18.99 -9.38
C ILE A 188 6.08 -18.76 -9.62
N GLU A 189 6.72 -19.72 -10.28
CA GLU A 189 8.14 -19.66 -10.60
C GLU A 189 8.42 -18.69 -11.76
N LYS A 190 9.46 -17.87 -11.60
CA LYS A 190 9.96 -16.99 -12.65
C LYS A 190 10.62 -17.83 -13.74
N PRO A 191 10.30 -17.60 -15.04
CA PRO A 191 11.03 -18.26 -16.12
C PRO A 191 12.53 -18.00 -16.02
N VAL A 192 13.35 -19.04 -16.24
CA VAL A 192 14.82 -18.98 -16.08
C VAL A 192 15.45 -17.87 -16.93
N ASP A 193 14.91 -17.64 -18.13
CA ASP A 193 15.38 -16.64 -19.10
C ASP A 193 14.48 -15.41 -19.19
N PHE A 194 13.62 -15.16 -18.19
CA PHE A 194 12.62 -14.08 -18.22
C PHE A 194 13.22 -12.72 -18.62
N ASP A 195 14.41 -12.39 -18.12
CA ASP A 195 15.04 -11.09 -18.37
C ASP A 195 15.49 -10.92 -19.83
N HIS A 196 15.53 -11.99 -20.63
CA HIS A 196 15.85 -11.99 -22.07
C HIS A 196 14.63 -12.24 -22.96
N LYS A 197 13.46 -12.52 -22.39
CA LYS A 197 12.24 -12.77 -23.17
C LYS A 197 11.67 -11.46 -23.75
N THR A 198 11.16 -11.56 -24.98
CA THR A 198 10.32 -10.52 -25.58
C THR A 198 8.95 -10.48 -24.91
N LEU A 199 8.22 -9.36 -25.06
CA LEU A 199 6.86 -9.24 -24.54
C LEU A 199 5.92 -10.33 -25.07
N ASN A 200 6.07 -10.73 -26.34
CA ASN A 200 5.28 -11.81 -26.93
C ASN A 200 5.58 -13.16 -26.26
N GLN A 201 6.87 -13.46 -26.01
CA GLN A 201 7.26 -14.69 -25.30
C GLN A 201 6.76 -14.69 -23.85
N VAL A 202 6.76 -13.54 -23.17
CA VAL A 202 6.18 -13.42 -21.82
C VAL A 202 4.66 -13.59 -21.86
N LYS A 203 3.98 -13.01 -22.85
CA LYS A 203 2.54 -13.16 -23.07
C LYS A 203 2.16 -14.64 -23.30
N GLU A 204 2.89 -15.33 -24.18
CA GLU A 204 2.73 -16.77 -24.42
C GLU A 204 2.91 -17.58 -23.13
N TRP A 205 3.99 -17.33 -22.38
CA TRP A 205 4.22 -17.97 -21.09
C TRP A 205 3.05 -17.75 -20.11
N PHE A 206 2.57 -16.51 -19.99
CA PHE A 206 1.49 -16.15 -19.08
C PHE A 206 0.19 -16.92 -19.40
N PHE A 207 -0.13 -17.07 -20.68
CA PHE A 207 -1.30 -17.85 -21.10
C PHE A 207 -1.11 -19.36 -20.86
N LEU A 208 0.07 -19.90 -21.14
CA LEU A 208 0.37 -21.31 -20.90
C LEU A 208 0.26 -21.67 -19.42
N GLU A 209 0.82 -20.85 -18.51
CA GLU A 209 0.74 -21.09 -17.07
C GLU A 209 -0.69 -20.97 -16.53
N ALA A 210 -1.46 -20.01 -17.04
CA ALA A 210 -2.88 -19.89 -16.68
C ALA A 210 -3.65 -21.16 -17.08
N PHE A 211 -3.44 -21.66 -18.30
CA PHE A 211 -4.15 -22.84 -18.83
C PHE A 211 -3.78 -24.14 -18.12
N LYS A 212 -2.49 -24.35 -17.81
CA LYS A 212 -2.03 -25.54 -17.06
C LYS A 212 -2.79 -25.73 -15.74
N SER A 213 -3.23 -24.64 -15.13
CA SER A 213 -3.86 -24.66 -13.81
C SER A 213 -5.39 -24.85 -13.84
N GLU A 214 -6.06 -24.51 -14.95
CA GLU A 214 -7.51 -24.73 -15.12
C GLU A 214 -7.88 -26.22 -15.13
N ARG A 215 -6.96 -27.10 -15.50
CA ARG A 215 -7.16 -28.55 -15.48
C ARG A 215 -7.30 -29.16 -14.07
N VAL A 216 -6.94 -28.41 -13.02
CA VAL A 216 -6.82 -28.94 -11.64
C VAL A 216 -7.88 -28.38 -10.69
N VAL A 217 -8.42 -27.18 -10.93
CA VAL A 217 -9.36 -26.52 -10.01
C VAL A 217 -10.49 -25.87 -10.81
N LYS A 218 -11.76 -26.19 -10.49
CA LYS A 218 -12.97 -25.51 -11.01
C LYS A 218 -12.98 -24.03 -10.59
N LEU A 219 -12.18 -23.22 -11.26
CA LEU A 219 -12.03 -21.78 -11.00
C LEU A 219 -13.03 -21.01 -11.85
N LYS A 220 -13.33 -19.76 -11.43
CA LYS A 220 -14.14 -18.84 -12.23
C LYS A 220 -13.52 -18.71 -13.63
N PRO A 221 -14.32 -18.54 -14.69
CA PRO A 221 -13.79 -18.33 -16.04
C PRO A 221 -12.82 -17.14 -16.03
N LYS A 222 -11.63 -17.37 -16.60
CA LYS A 222 -10.57 -16.38 -16.70
C LYS A 222 -11.09 -15.17 -17.50
N PRO A 223 -10.74 -13.92 -17.10
CA PRO A 223 -10.93 -12.78 -17.99
C PRO A 223 -10.07 -13.01 -19.25
N PRO A 224 -10.66 -13.11 -20.46
CA PRO A 224 -9.92 -13.45 -21.68
C PRO A 224 -8.79 -12.45 -21.98
N HIS A 225 -8.89 -11.23 -21.43
CA HIS A 225 -7.99 -10.11 -21.68
C HIS A 225 -7.10 -9.75 -20.49
N LEU A 226 -6.97 -10.58 -19.45
CA LEU A 226 -6.22 -10.20 -18.23
C LEU A 226 -4.78 -9.71 -18.49
N PHE A 227 -4.06 -10.34 -19.42
CA PHE A 227 -2.71 -9.88 -19.78
C PHE A 227 -2.77 -8.48 -20.42
N ASP A 228 -3.71 -8.27 -21.33
CA ASP A 228 -3.88 -6.99 -22.01
C ASP A 228 -4.32 -5.91 -21.01
N ASP A 229 -5.23 -6.24 -20.07
CA ASP A 229 -5.62 -5.36 -18.97
C ASP A 229 -4.39 -4.90 -18.16
N ILE A 230 -3.51 -5.82 -17.76
CA ILE A 230 -2.26 -5.51 -17.06
C ILE A 230 -1.38 -4.55 -17.88
N MET A 231 -1.28 -4.79 -19.19
CA MET A 231 -0.48 -3.96 -20.10
C MET A 231 -1.06 -2.56 -20.34
N THR A 232 -2.36 -2.35 -20.09
CA THR A 232 -3.00 -1.03 -20.23
C THR A 232 -2.91 -0.17 -18.97
N GLU A 233 -2.75 -0.76 -17.79
CA GLU A 233 -2.73 0.01 -16.53
C GLU A 233 -1.42 0.74 -16.27
N ILE A 234 -0.31 0.22 -16.80
CA ILE A 234 1.04 0.77 -16.69
C ILE A 234 1.66 0.65 -18.08
N PRO A 235 2.41 1.67 -18.57
CA PRO A 235 3.05 1.62 -19.88
C PRO A 235 4.29 0.70 -19.89
N TRP A 236 4.09 -0.57 -19.53
CA TRP A 236 5.12 -1.59 -19.37
C TRP A 236 6.00 -1.72 -20.60
N GLU A 237 5.41 -1.75 -21.79
CA GLU A 237 6.17 -1.84 -23.04
C GLU A 237 7.17 -0.70 -23.21
N THR A 238 6.75 0.53 -22.89
CA THR A 238 7.65 1.69 -22.96
C THR A 238 8.76 1.57 -21.92
N TRP A 239 8.41 1.26 -20.67
CA TRP A 239 9.38 1.24 -19.57
C TRP A 239 10.35 0.07 -19.64
N LEU A 240 9.93 -1.10 -20.12
CA LEU A 240 10.80 -2.26 -20.29
C LEU A 240 11.85 -2.01 -21.39
N ASN A 241 11.47 -1.33 -22.47
CA ASN A 241 12.38 -1.01 -23.57
C ASN A 241 13.23 0.24 -23.29
N LYS A 242 12.67 1.21 -22.55
CA LYS A 242 13.31 2.49 -22.23
C LYS A 242 13.08 2.86 -20.76
N PRO A 243 13.77 2.20 -19.80
CA PRO A 243 13.57 2.45 -18.37
C PRO A 243 13.81 3.90 -17.94
N HIS A 244 14.69 4.62 -18.63
CA HIS A 244 14.96 6.04 -18.36
C HIS A 244 13.76 6.97 -18.65
N LEU A 245 12.77 6.50 -19.43
CA LEU A 245 11.50 7.22 -19.70
C LEU A 245 10.42 6.92 -18.65
N ILE A 246 10.77 6.25 -17.55
CA ILE A 246 9.82 6.02 -16.46
C ILE A 246 9.27 7.36 -15.94
N GLN A 247 7.96 7.43 -15.77
CA GLN A 247 7.33 8.60 -15.19
C GLN A 247 7.44 8.48 -13.67
N PHE A 248 8.26 9.34 -13.06
CA PHE A 248 8.61 9.24 -11.65
C PHE A 248 7.40 9.20 -10.72
N GLU A 249 6.45 10.12 -10.91
CA GLU A 249 5.22 10.15 -10.12
C GLU A 249 4.40 8.87 -10.29
N GLN A 250 4.25 8.37 -11.51
CA GLN A 250 3.50 7.14 -11.75
C GLN A 250 4.15 5.93 -11.08
N ALA A 251 5.49 5.82 -11.13
CA ALA A 251 6.25 4.76 -10.46
C ALA A 251 6.08 4.83 -8.94
N LYS A 252 6.18 6.03 -8.34
CA LYS A 252 5.89 6.25 -6.91
C LYS A 252 4.50 5.76 -6.51
N GLN A 253 3.51 5.78 -7.40
CA GLN A 253 2.15 5.32 -7.08
C GLN A 253 1.94 3.82 -7.30
N ARG A 254 2.64 3.23 -8.27
CA ARG A 254 2.28 1.93 -8.86
C ARG A 254 3.27 0.80 -8.59
N PHE A 255 4.50 1.11 -8.19
CA PHE A 255 5.48 0.11 -7.79
C PHE A 255 5.37 -0.20 -6.30
N ARG A 256 5.95 -1.33 -5.87
CA ARG A 256 6.03 -1.73 -4.45
C ARG A 256 6.67 -0.64 -3.61
N GLY A 257 5.83 0.01 -2.81
CA GLY A 257 6.18 1.14 -1.96
C GLY A 257 7.08 0.72 -0.82
N LYS A 258 6.86 -0.45 -0.23
CA LYS A 258 7.72 -1.01 0.83
C LYS A 258 9.15 -1.18 0.35
N GLU A 259 9.34 -1.68 -0.87
CA GLU A 259 10.65 -1.94 -1.46
C GLU A 259 11.34 -0.62 -1.81
N ALA A 260 10.60 0.32 -2.39
CA ALA A 260 11.09 1.66 -2.67
C ALA A 260 11.48 2.42 -1.38
N PHE A 261 10.68 2.30 -0.32
CA PHE A 261 10.95 2.94 0.96
C PHE A 261 12.17 2.32 1.67
N ASN A 262 12.35 1.00 1.57
CA ASN A 262 13.59 0.34 2.00
C ASN A 262 14.80 0.91 1.27
N GLN A 263 14.71 1.06 -0.05
CA GLN A 263 15.81 1.62 -0.84
C GLN A 263 16.08 3.08 -0.50
N LEU A 264 15.03 3.87 -0.22
CA LEU A 264 15.17 5.25 0.25
C LEU A 264 15.90 5.31 1.59
N CYS A 265 15.54 4.44 2.54
CA CYS A 265 16.23 4.32 3.82
C CYS A 265 17.71 3.97 3.64
N GLN A 266 18.02 3.05 2.73
CA GLN A 266 19.41 2.71 2.41
C GLN A 266 20.15 3.91 1.81
N CYS A 267 19.55 4.62 0.86
CA CYS A 267 20.10 5.87 0.32
C CYS A 267 20.36 6.88 1.44
N ILE A 268 19.43 7.05 2.39
CA ILE A 268 19.61 7.99 3.52
C ILE A 268 20.85 7.62 4.35
N GLN A 269 21.01 6.33 4.65
CA GLN A 269 22.17 5.84 5.41
C GLN A 269 23.48 6.06 4.67
N THR A 270 23.52 5.79 3.36
CA THR A 270 24.76 5.89 2.56
C THR A 270 25.10 7.33 2.18
N GLU A 271 24.15 8.09 1.63
CA GLU A 271 24.37 9.43 1.09
C GLU A 271 24.62 10.48 2.17
N PHE A 272 23.99 10.33 3.34
CA PHE A 272 24.10 11.29 4.45
C PHE A 272 24.86 10.72 5.65
N GLY A 273 25.36 9.48 5.54
CA GLY A 273 26.16 8.83 6.57
C GLY A 273 25.42 8.69 7.90
N VAL A 274 24.12 8.35 7.85
CA VAL A 274 23.28 8.21 9.04
C VAL A 274 23.53 6.86 9.70
N HIS A 275 23.93 6.88 10.97
CA HIS A 275 24.17 5.70 11.80
C HIS A 275 23.09 5.51 12.86
N ASN A 276 22.89 4.25 13.27
CA ASN A 276 21.83 3.83 14.21
C ASN A 276 20.43 4.26 13.72
N PHE A 277 20.22 4.20 12.41
CA PHE A 277 18.97 4.57 11.77
C PHE A 277 17.86 3.56 12.10
N GLY A 278 16.85 3.99 12.84
CA GLY A 278 15.65 3.19 13.12
C GLY A 278 14.57 3.44 12.07
N LYS A 279 14.46 2.54 11.09
CA LYS A 279 13.45 2.63 10.02
C LYS A 279 12.03 2.68 10.59
N GLU A 280 11.72 1.84 11.57
CA GLU A 280 10.40 1.75 12.19
C GLU A 280 10.06 3.03 12.95
N LEU A 281 11.06 3.65 13.61
CA LEU A 281 10.90 4.93 14.28
C LEU A 281 10.59 6.05 13.28
N LEU A 282 11.29 6.08 12.14
CA LEU A 282 11.01 7.04 11.08
C LEU A 282 9.58 6.89 10.56
N ILE A 283 9.15 5.66 10.26
CA ILE A 283 7.76 5.40 9.82
C ILE A 283 6.76 5.90 10.87
N GLN A 284 7.00 5.61 12.15
CA GLN A 284 6.13 6.04 13.24
C GLN A 284 6.03 7.57 13.33
N GLU A 285 7.15 8.28 13.19
CA GLU A 285 7.19 9.75 13.22
C GLU A 285 6.49 10.35 11.99
N MET A 286 6.78 9.86 10.79
CA MET A 286 6.11 10.28 9.56
C MET A 286 4.60 10.09 9.64
N LEU A 287 4.14 8.87 9.96
CA LEU A 287 2.72 8.57 10.11
C LEU A 287 2.07 9.37 11.25
N GLY A 288 2.82 9.66 12.32
CA GLY A 288 2.37 10.56 13.39
C GLY A 288 2.06 11.96 12.88
N ASN A 289 2.96 12.53 12.09
CA ASN A 289 2.78 13.84 11.45
C ASN A 289 1.60 13.82 10.47
N LEU A 290 1.57 12.82 9.57
CA LEU A 290 0.54 12.68 8.53
C LEU A 290 -0.86 12.48 9.10
N ALA A 291 -1.01 11.79 10.24
CA ALA A 291 -2.30 11.63 10.90
C ALA A 291 -2.92 12.95 11.39
N THR A 292 -2.09 13.98 11.63
CA THR A 292 -2.54 15.30 12.07
C THR A 292 -2.69 16.30 10.94
N ASN A 293 -1.99 16.08 9.83
CA ASN A 293 -2.03 16.93 8.65
C ASN A 293 -3.20 16.54 7.72
N THR A 294 -4.31 17.26 7.81
CA THR A 294 -5.51 17.02 6.98
C THR A 294 -5.31 17.28 5.49
N SER A 295 -4.25 17.99 5.10
CA SER A 295 -3.92 18.21 3.69
C SER A 295 -2.98 17.15 3.12
N SER A 296 -2.52 16.19 3.92
CA SER A 296 -1.66 15.10 3.43
C SER A 296 -2.45 14.18 2.49
N THR A 297 -1.78 13.66 1.45
CA THR A 297 -2.41 12.81 0.43
C THR A 297 -3.03 11.55 1.06
N ILE A 298 -2.32 10.89 1.98
CA ILE A 298 -2.81 9.68 2.66
C ILE A 298 -4.08 9.94 3.48
N PHE A 299 -4.14 11.09 4.17
CA PHE A 299 -5.31 11.48 4.96
C PHE A 299 -6.50 11.76 4.04
N MET A 300 -6.28 12.51 2.96
CA MET A 300 -7.33 12.86 2.00
C MET A 300 -7.86 11.62 1.27
N ASP A 301 -6.99 10.72 0.83
CA ASP A 301 -7.42 9.47 0.19
C ASP A 301 -8.17 8.57 1.17
N LEU A 302 -7.73 8.45 2.42
CA LEU A 302 -8.47 7.73 3.47
C LEU A 302 -9.84 8.35 3.74
N GLN A 303 -9.91 9.68 3.82
CA GLN A 303 -11.16 10.42 3.98
C GLN A 303 -12.11 10.13 2.81
N ASN A 304 -11.61 10.18 1.58
CA ASN A 304 -12.43 9.90 0.40
C ASN A 304 -12.95 8.46 0.39
N LEU A 305 -12.11 7.48 0.73
CA LEU A 305 -12.49 6.07 0.84
C LEU A 305 -13.58 5.82 1.88
N LEU A 306 -13.52 6.54 3.01
CA LEU A 306 -14.52 6.39 4.08
C LEU A 306 -15.82 7.12 3.77
N LEU A 307 -15.73 8.40 3.38
CA LEU A 307 -16.93 9.23 3.20
C LEU A 307 -17.76 8.80 1.99
N SER A 308 -17.15 8.21 0.96
CA SER A 308 -17.90 7.60 -0.14
C SER A 308 -18.86 6.50 0.32
N GLU A 309 -18.54 5.83 1.44
CA GLU A 309 -19.37 4.77 2.01
C GLU A 309 -20.35 5.28 3.06
N LEU A 310 -19.96 6.32 3.79
CA LEU A 310 -20.75 6.86 4.89
C LEU A 310 -21.75 7.94 4.48
N ALA A 311 -21.78 8.34 3.20
CA ALA A 311 -22.64 9.42 2.70
C ALA A 311 -24.15 9.23 3.01
N ASN A 312 -24.61 7.99 3.21
CA ASN A 312 -26.01 7.67 3.48
C ASN A 312 -26.26 7.25 4.95
N VAL A 313 -25.32 7.48 5.87
CA VAL A 313 -25.39 7.05 7.27
C VAL A 313 -25.77 8.23 8.20
N GLY A 314 -26.45 9.24 7.66
CA GLY A 314 -26.99 10.39 8.38
C GLY A 314 -28.43 10.17 8.83
#